data_AF-A0A084SK24-F1
#
_entry.id   AF-A0A084SK24-F1
#
_cell.length_a   1.000
_cell.length_b   1.000
_cell.length_c   1.000
_cell.angle_alpha   90.00
_cell.angle_beta   90.00
_cell.angle_gamma   90.00
#
_symmetry.space_group_name_H-M   'P 1'
#
loop_
_entity.id
_entity.type
_entity.pdbx_description
1 polymer ?
#
loop_
_entity_poly.entity_id
_entity_poly.type
_entity_poly.pdbx_seq_one_letter_code
_entity_poly.pdbx_strand_id
1 'polypeptide(L)'
;MLVRNSPVSPRRPVNSTPETSAEAPSQAVAQAQTRPVSQDTFTGAASALQRTAKVGAAPAGNHGTLMREYLTGARPPPADFEQVMGYKPFAIQTKHGQRMQDPHGSASAPGKIGPDKEFDPAAKTHDYGYDLLRYYAKKGTPLGPEARKAADALFREDLFHYANDQKGLGNRIKFKAWAQIYATAVELNSRVQNHGPP
;
A
#
# COMPACT_ATOMS: atom_id res chain seq x y z
N MET A 1 -41.80 28.39 -29.79
CA MET A 1 -40.73 28.98 -28.95
C MET A 1 -39.42 28.29 -29.31
N LEU A 2 -38.45 29.06 -29.82
CA LEU A 2 -37.20 28.57 -30.41
C LEU A 2 -36.13 28.39 -29.33
N VAL A 3 -35.55 27.18 -29.26
CA VAL A 3 -34.34 26.86 -28.49
C VAL A 3 -33.13 27.25 -29.35
N ARG A 4 -32.22 28.08 -28.83
CA ARG A 4 -30.96 28.46 -29.51
C ARG A 4 -29.78 27.84 -28.78
N ASN A 5 -29.06 26.93 -29.47
CA ASN A 5 -27.72 26.48 -29.08
C ASN A 5 -26.66 27.48 -29.59
N SER A 6 -25.64 27.76 -28.77
CA SER A 6 -24.50 28.60 -29.12
C SER A 6 -23.46 27.84 -29.96
N PRO A 7 -22.83 28.45 -30.98
CA PRO A 7 -21.84 27.80 -31.82
C PRO A 7 -20.41 27.81 -31.23
N VAL A 8 -19.68 26.73 -31.50
CA VAL A 8 -18.26 26.49 -31.20
C VAL A 8 -17.38 27.24 -32.21
N SER A 9 -16.37 27.99 -31.73
CA SER A 9 -15.41 28.70 -32.58
C SER A 9 -14.28 27.79 -33.10
N PRO A 10 -13.81 27.96 -34.34
CA PRO A 10 -12.79 27.11 -34.96
C PRO A 10 -11.34 27.54 -34.63
N ARG A 11 -10.43 26.57 -34.58
CA ARG A 11 -8.96 26.76 -34.57
C ARG A 11 -8.44 27.08 -35.98
N ARG A 12 -7.43 27.95 -36.09
CA ARG A 12 -6.53 28.10 -37.26
C ARG A 12 -5.28 28.92 -36.89
N PRO A 13 -4.19 28.94 -37.69
CA PRO A 13 -3.17 27.89 -37.87
C PRO A 13 -1.76 28.31 -37.39
N VAL A 14 -0.85 27.34 -37.40
CA VAL A 14 0.61 27.47 -37.25
C VAL A 14 1.27 28.14 -38.47
N ASN A 15 2.21 29.05 -38.23
CA ASN A 15 3.17 29.57 -39.22
C ASN A 15 4.60 29.41 -38.69
N SER A 16 5.50 28.98 -39.57
CA SER A 16 6.93 28.70 -39.35
C SER A 16 7.81 29.92 -39.67
N THR A 17 8.87 30.11 -38.88
CA THR A 17 10.25 30.67 -39.07
C THR A 17 10.67 31.33 -40.41
N PRO A 18 11.73 32.20 -40.50
CA PRO A 18 13.01 32.15 -39.75
C PRO A 18 13.70 33.50 -39.41
N GLU A 19 14.89 33.38 -38.78
CA GLU A 19 16.13 34.17 -38.97
C GLU A 19 16.82 34.80 -37.73
N THR A 20 18.15 34.69 -37.83
CA THR A 20 19.22 34.86 -36.85
C THR A 20 19.85 36.25 -36.97
N SER A 21 20.30 36.82 -35.84
CA SER A 21 21.47 37.71 -35.61
C SER A 21 21.14 38.65 -34.44
N ALA A 22 22.03 39.14 -33.58
CA ALA A 22 23.36 38.81 -33.10
C ALA A 22 23.59 39.75 -31.89
N GLU A 23 24.52 39.37 -31.02
CA GLU A 23 25.35 40.25 -30.17
C GLU A 23 24.89 40.67 -28.75
N ALA A 24 25.81 40.44 -27.80
CA ALA A 24 25.75 40.57 -26.34
C ALA A 24 26.32 41.95 -25.89
N PRO A 25 26.65 42.25 -24.60
CA PRO A 25 26.49 41.50 -23.34
C PRO A 25 25.91 42.33 -22.18
N SER A 26 25.44 41.67 -21.12
CA SER A 26 25.50 42.24 -19.77
C SER A 26 25.68 41.15 -18.75
N GLN A 27 26.83 41.25 -18.07
CA GLN A 27 27.20 40.44 -16.92
C GLN A 27 26.24 40.76 -15.77
N ALA A 28 25.58 39.72 -15.26
CA ALA A 28 25.05 39.73 -13.90
C ALA A 28 25.30 38.36 -13.29
N VAL A 29 26.31 38.33 -12.41
CA VAL A 29 26.70 37.20 -11.59
C VAL A 29 25.54 36.91 -10.63
N ALA A 30 24.77 35.86 -10.89
CA ALA A 30 23.74 35.38 -9.97
C ALA A 30 24.11 33.98 -9.50
N GLN A 31 24.39 33.91 -8.20
CA GLN A 31 24.94 32.81 -7.45
C GLN A 31 24.08 31.55 -7.58
N ALA A 32 24.73 30.40 -7.80
CA ALA A 32 24.12 29.09 -7.71
C ALA A 32 23.59 28.87 -6.29
N GLN A 33 22.28 29.09 -6.10
CA GLN A 33 21.60 28.72 -4.87
C GLN A 33 21.54 27.19 -4.80
N THR A 34 22.41 26.62 -3.99
CA THR A 34 22.34 25.22 -3.56
C THR A 34 20.99 24.99 -2.89
N ARG A 35 20.11 24.22 -3.54
CA ARG A 35 18.90 23.70 -2.90
C ARG A 35 19.34 22.89 -1.67
N PRO A 36 18.78 23.16 -0.46
CA PRO A 36 19.06 22.31 0.68
C PRO A 36 18.53 20.91 0.37
N VAL A 37 19.43 19.93 0.34
CA VAL A 37 19.09 18.51 0.27
C VAL A 37 18.25 18.21 1.50
N SER A 38 16.98 17.88 1.28
CA SER A 38 16.10 17.35 2.32
C SER A 38 16.81 16.20 3.00
N GLN A 39 17.16 16.37 4.27
CA GLN A 39 17.78 15.33 5.07
C GLN A 39 16.76 14.21 5.28
N ASP A 40 16.96 13.09 4.59
CA ASP A 40 16.24 11.83 4.83
C ASP A 40 16.39 11.47 6.31
N THR A 41 15.29 11.55 7.05
CA THR A 41 15.26 11.33 8.50
C THR A 41 15.27 9.84 8.88
N PHE A 42 15.72 8.96 7.99
CA PHE A 42 15.81 7.51 8.23
C PHE A 42 17.19 7.02 8.65
N THR A 43 18.04 7.89 9.19
CA THR A 43 19.33 7.46 9.75
C THR A 43 19.18 7.10 11.23
N GLY A 44 18.44 6.02 11.50
CA GLY A 44 18.33 5.40 12.81
C GLY A 44 18.88 3.98 12.78
N ALA A 45 20.14 3.82 13.20
CA ALA A 45 20.82 2.61 13.66
C ALA A 45 20.29 1.24 13.16
N ALA A 46 20.30 0.99 11.84
CA ALA A 46 20.36 -0.38 11.34
C ALA A 46 21.77 -0.93 11.65
N SER A 47 21.86 -1.89 12.59
CA SER A 47 23.09 -2.61 12.91
C SER A 47 23.73 -3.13 11.62
N ALA A 48 25.07 -3.13 11.54
CA ALA A 48 25.81 -3.56 10.35
C ALA A 48 25.44 -4.98 9.86
N LEU A 49 24.82 -5.80 10.71
CA LEU A 49 24.24 -7.12 10.36
C LEU A 49 23.03 -7.05 9.40
N GLN A 50 22.33 -5.92 9.31
CA GLN A 50 21.20 -5.74 8.38
C GLN A 50 21.64 -5.43 6.94
N ARG A 51 22.90 -5.01 6.71
CA ARG A 51 23.38 -4.58 5.39
C ARG A 51 23.84 -5.73 4.48
N THR A 52 23.96 -6.94 5.00
CA THR A 52 24.38 -8.12 4.22
C THR A 52 23.23 -9.07 3.88
N ALA A 53 22.00 -8.77 4.33
CA ALA A 53 20.82 -9.49 3.84
C ALA A 53 20.70 -9.24 2.34
N LYS A 54 20.95 -10.29 1.55
CA LYS A 54 20.77 -10.30 0.09
C LYS A 54 19.42 -9.64 -0.23
N VAL A 55 19.40 -8.68 -1.16
CA VAL A 55 18.17 -7.98 -1.56
C VAL A 55 17.08 -9.02 -1.87
N GLY A 56 16.11 -9.11 -0.97
CA GLY A 56 14.95 -9.99 -1.03
C GLY A 56 15.07 -11.38 -0.39
N ALA A 57 16.07 -11.66 0.43
CA ALA A 57 16.00 -12.78 1.37
C ALA A 57 15.11 -12.42 2.57
N ALA A 58 14.31 -13.37 3.07
CA ALA A 58 13.58 -13.19 4.32
C ALA A 58 14.56 -12.91 5.48
N PRO A 59 14.36 -11.81 6.23
CA PRO A 59 15.09 -11.58 7.45
C PRO A 59 14.93 -12.76 8.42
N ALA A 60 16.04 -13.19 9.04
CA ALA A 60 15.98 -14.18 10.10
C ALA A 60 15.17 -13.66 11.31
N GLY A 61 14.55 -14.56 12.06
CA GLY A 61 13.82 -14.24 13.29
C GLY A 61 12.35 -14.65 13.25
N ASN A 62 11.52 -13.98 14.08
CA ASN A 62 10.09 -14.27 14.15
C ASN A 62 9.37 -13.62 12.94
N HIS A 63 8.91 -14.46 12.01
CA HIS A 63 8.24 -13.97 10.80
C HIS A 63 6.85 -13.37 11.05
N GLY A 64 6.21 -13.68 12.18
CA GLY A 64 4.97 -13.02 12.61
C GLY A 64 5.21 -11.56 13.02
N THR A 65 6.26 -11.30 13.81
CA THR A 65 6.71 -9.94 14.13
C THR A 65 7.10 -9.19 12.87
N LEU A 66 7.91 -9.83 12.01
CA LEU A 66 8.30 -9.25 10.72
C LEU A 66 7.09 -8.84 9.88
N MET A 67 6.09 -9.72 9.78
CA MET A 67 4.85 -9.40 9.05
C MET A 67 4.14 -8.19 9.67
N ARG A 68 4.00 -8.12 11.00
CA ARG A 68 3.38 -6.96 11.66
C ARG A 68 4.15 -5.67 11.41
N GLU A 69 5.47 -5.70 11.38
CA GLU A 69 6.30 -4.53 11.07
C GLU A 69 6.04 -4.01 9.65
N TYR A 70 5.97 -4.91 8.66
CA TYR A 70 5.61 -4.52 7.29
C TYR A 70 4.21 -3.94 7.22
N LEU A 71 3.22 -4.62 7.80
CA LEU A 71 1.82 -4.21 7.70
C LEU A 71 1.51 -2.89 8.42
N THR A 72 2.27 -2.56 9.47
CA THR A 72 2.11 -1.30 10.21
C THR A 72 3.03 -0.18 9.72
N GLY A 73 3.88 -0.45 8.74
CA GLY A 73 4.84 0.55 8.20
C GLY A 73 6.07 0.78 9.07
N ALA A 74 6.21 0.06 10.20
CA ALA A 74 7.43 0.09 11.02
C ALA A 74 8.66 -0.44 10.25
N ARG A 75 8.42 -1.21 9.18
CA ARG A 75 9.43 -1.63 8.21
C ARG A 75 8.99 -1.23 6.80
N PRO A 76 9.86 -0.58 6.01
CA PRO A 76 9.55 -0.24 4.62
C PRO A 76 9.43 -1.52 3.77
N PRO A 77 8.67 -1.50 2.67
CA PRO A 77 8.61 -2.63 1.73
C PRO A 77 10.00 -3.08 1.26
N PRO A 78 10.20 -4.36 0.91
CA PRO A 78 11.44 -4.82 0.29
C PRO A 78 11.81 -3.95 -0.93
N ALA A 79 13.08 -3.62 -1.11
CA ALA A 79 13.52 -2.62 -2.08
C ALA A 79 13.16 -2.96 -3.54
N ASP A 80 13.13 -4.24 -3.89
CA ASP A 80 12.74 -4.77 -5.20
C ASP A 80 11.29 -5.29 -5.23
N PHE A 81 10.48 -5.01 -4.21
CA PHE A 81 9.09 -5.47 -4.14
C PHE A 81 8.29 -5.02 -5.36
N GLU A 82 8.39 -3.74 -5.74
CA GLU A 82 7.69 -3.19 -6.91
C GLU A 82 8.08 -3.90 -8.21
N GLN A 83 9.36 -4.26 -8.36
CA GLN A 83 9.84 -4.99 -9.53
C GLN A 83 9.32 -6.43 -9.58
N VAL A 84 9.12 -7.07 -8.43
CA VAL A 84 8.69 -8.48 -8.31
C VAL A 84 7.18 -8.65 -8.28
N MET A 85 6.46 -7.68 -7.71
CA MET A 85 5.01 -7.73 -7.49
C MET A 85 4.22 -6.78 -8.40
N GLY A 86 4.89 -5.83 -9.06
CA GLY A 86 4.29 -4.98 -10.08
C GLY A 86 3.53 -3.76 -9.55
N TYR A 87 3.63 -3.45 -8.26
CA TYR A 87 3.05 -2.25 -7.67
C TYR A 87 3.86 -1.74 -6.48
N LYS A 88 3.65 -0.46 -6.15
CA LYS A 88 4.22 0.17 -4.96
C LYS A 88 3.18 0.20 -3.82
N PRO A 89 3.43 -0.46 -2.68
CA PRO A 89 2.55 -0.33 -1.52
C PRO A 89 2.54 1.11 -1.01
N PHE A 90 1.41 1.54 -0.45
CA PHE A 90 1.28 2.88 0.12
C PHE A 90 0.78 2.81 1.57
N ALA A 91 1.14 3.83 2.34
CA ALA A 91 0.73 3.95 3.73
C ALA A 91 -0.57 4.74 3.84
N ILE A 92 -1.46 4.30 4.71
CA ILE A 92 -2.59 5.09 5.20
C ILE A 92 -2.49 5.28 6.70
N GLN A 93 -3.01 6.40 7.20
CA GLN A 93 -3.20 6.60 8.63
C GLN A 93 -4.63 6.21 9.00
N THR A 94 -4.77 5.25 9.92
CA THR A 94 -6.05 4.94 10.56
C THR A 94 -6.07 5.53 11.97
N LYS A 95 -7.25 5.55 12.61
CA LYS A 95 -7.39 5.88 14.04
C LYS A 95 -6.64 4.89 14.96
N HIS A 96 -6.31 3.70 14.46
CA HIS A 96 -5.63 2.61 15.18
C HIS A 96 -4.17 2.43 14.71
N GLY A 97 -3.59 3.49 14.14
CA GLY A 97 -2.22 3.51 13.64
C GLY A 97 -2.10 3.39 12.12
N GLN A 98 -0.86 3.42 11.65
CA GLN A 98 -0.54 3.32 10.23
C GLN A 98 -0.78 1.89 9.71
N ARG A 99 -1.17 1.80 8.44
CA ARG A 99 -1.29 0.53 7.69
C ARG A 99 -0.69 0.68 6.30
N MET A 100 0.04 -0.33 5.86
CA MET A 100 0.50 -0.47 4.47
C MET A 100 -0.57 -1.20 3.65
N GLN A 101 -0.76 -0.82 2.39
CA GLN A 101 -1.83 -1.33 1.53
C GLN A 101 -1.36 -1.68 0.13
N ASP A 102 -1.99 -2.72 -0.43
CA ASP A 102 -2.04 -2.99 -1.86
C ASP A 102 -3.07 -2.04 -2.52
N PRO A 103 -2.68 -1.18 -3.49
CA PRO A 103 -3.60 -0.31 -4.21
C PRO A 103 -4.63 -1.05 -5.06
N HIS A 104 -4.37 -2.31 -5.40
CA HIS A 104 -5.23 -3.15 -6.24
C HIS A 104 -6.04 -4.18 -5.42
N GLY A 105 -5.73 -4.31 -4.13
CA GLY A 105 -6.45 -5.18 -3.21
C GLY A 105 -7.90 -4.76 -3.04
N SER A 106 -8.74 -5.69 -2.61
CA SER A 106 -10.15 -5.39 -2.35
C SER A 106 -10.82 -6.41 -1.44
N ALA A 107 -11.75 -5.94 -0.62
CA ALA A 107 -12.58 -6.85 0.15
C ALA A 107 -13.51 -7.63 -0.81
N SER A 108 -13.64 -8.92 -0.58
CA SER A 108 -14.62 -9.74 -1.26
C SER A 108 -15.50 -10.51 -0.27
N ALA A 109 -16.79 -10.20 -0.28
CA ALA A 109 -17.79 -10.93 0.48
C ALA A 109 -18.12 -12.26 -0.20
N PRO A 110 -18.34 -13.34 0.58
CA PRO A 110 -19.10 -14.49 0.11
C PRO A 110 -20.45 -14.03 -0.48
N GLY A 111 -20.70 -14.34 -1.75
CA GLY A 111 -21.95 -14.01 -2.43
C GLY A 111 -22.20 -12.52 -2.70
N LYS A 112 -21.21 -11.62 -2.55
CA LYS A 112 -21.33 -10.16 -2.83
C LYS A 112 -22.38 -9.41 -1.98
N ILE A 113 -22.74 -9.93 -0.81
CA ILE A 113 -23.76 -9.35 0.09
C ILE A 113 -23.13 -8.64 1.31
N GLY A 114 -21.81 -8.71 1.45
CA GLY A 114 -21.07 -8.19 2.60
C GLY A 114 -20.66 -6.71 2.49
N PRO A 115 -20.12 -6.14 3.57
CA PRO A 115 -19.67 -4.75 3.67
C PRO A 115 -18.33 -4.54 2.97
N ASP A 116 -18.27 -4.79 1.66
CA ASP A 116 -17.04 -4.76 0.87
C ASP A 116 -16.37 -3.39 0.92
N LYS A 117 -17.15 -2.30 0.76
CA LYS A 117 -16.59 -0.93 0.76
C LYS A 117 -16.03 -0.55 2.12
N GLU A 118 -16.70 -0.97 3.19
CA GLU A 118 -16.32 -0.64 4.56
C GLU A 118 -15.09 -1.42 5.01
N PHE A 119 -14.94 -2.65 4.54
CA PHE A 119 -13.80 -3.52 4.87
C PHE A 119 -12.65 -3.41 3.86
N ASP A 120 -12.84 -2.70 2.74
CA ASP A 120 -11.83 -2.49 1.69
C ASP A 120 -10.47 -2.04 2.23
N PRO A 121 -10.37 -1.06 3.17
CA PRO A 121 -9.07 -0.67 3.71
C PRO A 121 -8.36 -1.80 4.47
N ALA A 122 -9.10 -2.60 5.24
CA ALA A 122 -8.52 -3.73 5.98
C ALA A 122 -8.09 -4.85 5.02
N ALA A 123 -8.90 -5.11 3.99
CA ALA A 123 -8.59 -6.10 2.98
C ALA A 123 -7.34 -5.74 2.17
N LYS A 124 -7.18 -4.47 1.77
CA LYS A 124 -5.97 -4.00 1.08
C LYS A 124 -4.69 -4.19 1.90
N THR A 125 -4.77 -4.05 3.22
CA THR A 125 -3.64 -4.34 4.11
C THR A 125 -3.39 -5.84 4.22
N HIS A 126 -4.45 -6.64 4.28
CA HIS A 126 -4.35 -8.10 4.30
C HIS A 126 -3.73 -8.66 3.01
N ASP A 127 -4.17 -8.15 1.85
CA ASP A 127 -3.65 -8.49 0.53
C ASP A 127 -2.16 -8.15 0.40
N TYR A 128 -1.74 -6.99 0.90
CA TYR A 128 -0.31 -6.64 0.99
C TYR A 128 0.49 -7.67 1.82
N GLY A 129 -0.07 -8.14 2.94
CA GLY A 129 0.54 -9.21 3.74
C GLY A 129 0.68 -10.52 2.98
N TYR A 130 -0.33 -10.89 2.19
CA TYR A 130 -0.29 -12.07 1.34
C TYR A 130 0.71 -11.92 0.19
N ASP A 131 0.85 -10.73 -0.36
CA ASP A 131 1.85 -10.45 -1.37
C ASP A 131 3.28 -10.50 -0.83
N LEU A 132 3.51 -10.16 0.44
CA LEU A 132 4.80 -10.40 1.09
C LEU A 132 5.10 -11.91 1.19
N LEU A 133 4.11 -12.75 1.52
CA LEU A 133 4.29 -14.21 1.52
C LEU A 133 4.68 -14.72 0.12
N ARG A 134 3.97 -14.25 -0.92
CA ARG A 134 4.26 -14.60 -2.33
C ARG A 134 5.63 -14.10 -2.77
N TYR A 135 5.97 -12.87 -2.43
CA TYR A 135 7.26 -12.26 -2.73
C TYR A 135 8.41 -13.11 -2.16
N TYR A 136 8.36 -13.45 -0.87
CA TYR A 136 9.43 -14.22 -0.23
C TYR A 136 9.50 -15.67 -0.75
N ALA A 137 8.37 -16.26 -1.12
CA ALA A 137 8.34 -17.54 -1.82
C ALA A 137 9.03 -17.45 -3.21
N LYS A 138 8.72 -16.43 -4.01
CA LYS A 138 9.37 -16.19 -5.32
C LYS A 138 10.87 -15.97 -5.19
N LYS A 139 11.33 -15.36 -4.10
CA LYS A 139 12.75 -15.12 -3.80
C LYS A 139 13.48 -16.37 -3.25
N GLY A 140 12.78 -17.49 -3.07
CA GLY A 140 13.34 -18.74 -2.56
C GLY A 140 13.60 -18.74 -1.05
N THR A 141 13.01 -17.81 -0.30
CA THR A 141 13.14 -17.71 1.16
C THR A 141 11.76 -17.56 1.80
N PRO A 142 10.87 -18.55 1.66
CA PRO A 142 9.47 -18.42 2.09
C PRO A 142 9.37 -18.09 3.58
N LEU A 143 8.43 -17.22 3.92
CA LEU A 143 8.12 -16.98 5.32
C LEU A 143 7.38 -18.19 5.90
N GLY A 144 7.77 -18.63 7.09
CA GLY A 144 7.03 -19.62 7.86
C GLY A 144 5.59 -19.22 8.24
N PRO A 145 4.78 -20.19 8.71
CA PRO A 145 3.34 -20.06 8.98
C PRO A 145 2.91 -18.87 9.83
N GLU A 146 3.77 -18.46 10.78
CA GLU A 146 3.49 -17.35 11.70
C GLU A 146 3.31 -16.01 10.99
N ALA A 147 3.92 -15.82 9.81
CA ALA A 147 3.70 -14.62 9.00
C ALA A 147 2.26 -14.53 8.51
N ARG A 148 1.71 -15.62 7.97
CA ARG A 148 0.33 -15.63 7.51
C ARG A 148 -0.66 -15.45 8.65
N LYS A 149 -0.43 -16.13 9.78
CA LYS A 149 -1.24 -15.94 10.99
C LYS A 149 -1.23 -14.49 11.48
N ALA A 150 -0.07 -13.83 11.43
CA ALA A 150 0.04 -12.42 11.82
C ALA A 150 -0.74 -11.49 10.87
N ALA A 151 -0.73 -11.75 9.56
CA ALA A 151 -1.53 -11.02 8.59
C ALA A 151 -3.04 -11.22 8.82
N ASP A 152 -3.47 -12.48 8.99
CA ASP A 152 -4.88 -12.82 9.27
C ASP A 152 -5.36 -12.21 10.60
N ALA A 153 -4.49 -12.19 11.62
CA ALA A 153 -4.79 -11.60 12.92
C ALA A 153 -4.95 -10.08 12.85
N LEU A 154 -4.07 -9.37 12.12
CA LEU A 154 -4.21 -7.92 11.93
C LEU A 154 -5.45 -7.59 11.10
N PHE A 155 -5.77 -8.39 10.08
CA PHE A 155 -7.01 -8.24 9.33
C PHE A 155 -8.22 -8.33 10.26
N ARG A 156 -8.30 -9.40 11.08
CA ARG A 156 -9.35 -9.54 12.09
C ARG A 156 -9.41 -8.33 13.03
N GLU A 157 -8.27 -7.87 13.55
CA GLU A 157 -8.16 -6.70 14.42
C GLU A 157 -8.80 -5.46 13.76
N ASP A 158 -8.43 -5.16 12.51
CA ASP A 158 -8.93 -3.98 11.78
C ASP A 158 -10.43 -4.08 11.45
N LEU A 159 -10.96 -5.27 11.16
CA LEU A 159 -12.39 -5.48 10.99
C LEU A 159 -13.18 -5.19 12.27
N PHE A 160 -12.70 -5.70 13.41
CA PHE A 160 -13.37 -5.48 14.70
C PHE A 160 -13.21 -4.03 15.19
N HIS A 161 -12.08 -3.39 14.92
CA HIS A 161 -11.90 -1.97 15.09
C HIS A 161 -12.93 -1.17 14.30
N TYR A 162 -13.06 -1.42 12.99
CA TYR A 162 -14.08 -0.76 12.17
C TYR A 162 -15.47 -0.90 12.78
N ALA A 163 -15.83 -2.12 13.22
CA ALA A 163 -17.13 -2.42 13.81
C ALA A 163 -17.37 -1.69 15.15
N ASN A 164 -16.35 -1.61 16.02
CA ASN A 164 -16.46 -0.95 17.32
C ASN A 164 -16.64 0.56 17.21
N ASP A 165 -16.05 1.17 16.19
CA ASP A 165 -16.10 2.62 15.98
C ASP A 165 -17.38 3.10 15.28
N GLN A 166 -18.28 2.18 14.93
CA GLN A 166 -19.56 2.53 14.36
C GLN A 166 -20.44 3.28 15.34
N LYS A 167 -21.18 4.24 14.81
CA LYS A 167 -22.22 4.95 15.55
C LYS A 167 -23.49 4.10 15.61
N GLY A 168 -24.09 4.03 16.80
CA GLY A 168 -25.31 3.28 17.05
C GLY A 168 -25.09 1.79 17.29
N LEU A 169 -25.86 1.22 18.22
CA LEU A 169 -25.74 -0.18 18.64
C LEU A 169 -25.99 -1.16 17.47
N GLY A 170 -26.98 -0.86 16.62
CA GLY A 170 -27.33 -1.71 15.47
C GLY A 170 -26.17 -1.88 14.48
N ASN A 171 -25.49 -0.79 14.11
CA ASN A 171 -24.34 -0.87 13.21
C ASN A 171 -23.18 -1.63 13.86
N ARG A 172 -22.88 -1.39 15.14
CA ARG A 172 -21.83 -2.15 15.84
C ARG A 172 -22.09 -3.65 15.79
N ILE A 173 -23.33 -4.08 16.05
CA ILE A 173 -23.72 -5.49 15.98
C ILE A 173 -23.58 -6.03 14.55
N LYS A 174 -24.13 -5.30 13.55
CA LYS A 174 -24.04 -5.66 12.13
C LYS A 174 -22.59 -5.89 11.68
N PHE A 175 -21.72 -4.92 11.93
CA PHE A 175 -20.34 -5.00 11.47
C PHE A 175 -19.51 -5.98 12.28
N LYS A 176 -19.82 -6.24 13.55
CA LYS A 176 -19.19 -7.33 14.33
C LYS A 176 -19.53 -8.69 13.75
N ALA A 177 -20.79 -8.92 13.36
CA ALA A 177 -21.22 -10.16 12.73
C ALA A 177 -20.45 -10.39 11.42
N TRP A 178 -20.37 -9.37 10.57
CA TRP A 178 -19.60 -9.44 9.32
C TRP A 178 -18.09 -9.60 9.56
N ALA A 179 -17.52 -8.90 10.54
CA ALA A 179 -16.11 -9.05 10.91
C ALA A 179 -15.79 -10.50 11.30
N GLN A 180 -16.67 -11.14 12.07
CA GLN A 180 -16.53 -12.54 12.43
C GLN A 180 -16.62 -13.46 11.20
N ILE A 181 -17.55 -13.22 10.27
CA ILE A 181 -17.70 -14.02 9.05
C ILE A 181 -16.42 -13.95 8.20
N TYR A 182 -15.92 -12.75 7.91
CA TYR A 182 -14.70 -12.57 7.10
C TYR A 182 -13.49 -13.21 7.78
N ALA A 183 -13.28 -12.95 9.06
CA ALA A 183 -12.16 -13.52 9.80
C ALA A 183 -12.20 -15.06 9.82
N THR A 184 -13.39 -15.64 9.99
CA THR A 184 -13.56 -17.11 9.98
C THR A 184 -13.30 -17.69 8.59
N ALA A 185 -13.79 -17.04 7.54
CA ALA A 185 -13.56 -17.49 6.16
C ALA A 185 -12.06 -17.50 5.81
N VAL A 186 -11.35 -16.42 6.15
CA VAL A 186 -9.89 -16.33 5.95
C VAL A 186 -9.17 -17.39 6.77
N GLU A 187 -9.52 -17.56 8.05
CA GLU A 187 -8.88 -18.56 8.92
C GLU A 187 -9.06 -19.99 8.38
N LEU A 188 -10.26 -20.34 7.91
CA LEU A 188 -10.51 -21.64 7.29
C LEU A 188 -9.68 -21.83 6.02
N ASN A 189 -9.64 -20.82 5.14
CA ASN A 189 -8.82 -20.85 3.92
C ASN A 189 -7.33 -21.02 4.25
N SER A 190 -6.83 -20.29 5.26
CA SER A 190 -5.46 -20.39 5.74
C SER A 190 -5.12 -21.78 6.27
N ARG A 191 -6.04 -22.43 7.00
CA ARG A 191 -5.85 -23.82 7.46
C ARG A 191 -5.78 -24.80 6.30
N VAL A 192 -6.68 -24.68 5.32
CA VAL A 192 -6.66 -25.53 4.09
C VAL A 192 -5.33 -25.39 3.35
N GLN A 193 -4.73 -24.20 3.36
CA GLN A 193 -3.44 -23.91 2.72
C GLN A 193 -2.23 -24.11 3.65
N ASN A 194 -2.39 -24.77 4.81
CA ASN A 194 -1.34 -24.97 5.82
C ASN A 194 -0.59 -23.69 6.21
N HIS A 195 -1.28 -22.55 6.16
CA HIS A 195 -0.71 -21.21 6.39
C HIS A 195 0.46 -20.83 5.46
N GLY A 196 0.58 -21.46 4.29
CA GLY A 196 1.56 -21.11 3.27
C GLY A 196 1.19 -19.86 2.46
N PRO A 197 1.97 -19.49 1.44
CA PRO A 197 1.58 -18.45 0.49
C PRO A 197 0.26 -18.82 -0.24
N PRO A 198 -0.69 -17.90 -0.38
CA PRO A 198 -1.95 -18.12 -1.10
C PRO A 198 -1.82 -17.95 -2.61
#